data_AF-A0A5J4PD97-F1
#
_entry.id   AF-A0A5J4PD97-F1
#
_cell.length_a   1.000
_cell.length_b   1.000
_cell.length_c   1.000
_cell.angle_alpha   90.00
_cell.angle_beta   90.00
_cell.angle_gamma   90.00
#
_symmetry.space_group_name_H-M   'P 1'
#
loop_
_entity.id
_entity.type
_entity.pdbx_description
1 polymer ?
#
loop_
_entity_poly.entity_id
_entity_poly.type
_entity_poly.pdbx_seq_one_letter_code
_entity_poly.pdbx_strand_id
1 'polypeptide(L)'
;ADIKRANYSELFTNEQDTADRWFKCRLLFITLDEKSGVEKKTATQLLVQATDLHDAVKNLDEGMKGSMADYQIASVIETAIMDVFPYGKKEDEIKV
;
A
#
# COMPACT_ATOMS: atom_id res chain seq x y z
N ALA A 1 -10.69 -25.18 2.21
CA ALA A 1 -9.95 -24.11 2.89
C ALA A 1 -8.98 -23.53 1.90
N ASP A 2 -9.37 -22.47 1.20
CA ASP A 2 -8.60 -21.92 0.08
C ASP A 2 -7.64 -20.84 0.57
N ILE A 3 -6.34 -21.17 0.58
CA ILE A 3 -5.29 -20.16 0.74
C ILE A 3 -5.14 -19.48 -0.62
N LYS A 4 -5.56 -18.21 -0.72
CA LYS A 4 -5.43 -17.41 -1.93
C LYS A 4 -4.25 -16.46 -1.78
N ARG A 5 -3.31 -16.52 -2.73
CA ARG A 5 -2.22 -15.56 -2.80
C ARG A 5 -2.76 -14.23 -3.33
N ALA A 6 -2.71 -13.20 -2.50
CA ALA A 6 -2.97 -11.84 -2.94
C ALA A 6 -1.66 -11.17 -3.37
N ASN A 7 -1.70 -10.37 -4.44
CA ASN A 7 -0.54 -9.62 -4.91
C ASN A 7 -0.53 -8.24 -4.24
N TYR A 8 0.10 -8.14 -3.06
CA TYR A 8 0.40 -6.87 -2.43
C TYR A 8 1.92 -6.70 -2.42
N SER A 9 2.41 -5.61 -3.00
CA SER A 9 3.84 -5.34 -3.11
C SER A 9 4.40 -4.70 -1.85
N GLU A 10 3.57 -3.91 -1.14
CA GLU A 10 3.95 -3.21 0.09
C GLU A 10 2.79 -3.17 1.08
N LEU A 11 3.16 -3.01 2.36
CA LEU A 11 2.28 -2.93 3.52
C LEU A 11 2.61 -1.65 4.30
N PHE A 12 1.63 -0.77 4.45
CA PHE A 12 1.71 0.41 5.31
C PHE A 12 0.81 0.21 6.52
N THR A 13 1.43 0.02 7.69
CA THR A 13 0.74 -0.12 8.97
C THR A 13 0.63 1.23 9.67
N ASN A 14 -0.34 1.38 10.55
CA ASN A 14 -0.52 2.58 11.37
C ASN A 14 -0.64 2.15 12.84
N GLU A 15 0.12 2.81 13.72
CA GLU A 15 0.20 2.51 15.16
C GLU A 15 -0.97 3.11 15.96
N GLN A 16 -1.81 3.95 15.34
CA GLN A 16 -2.99 4.50 16.00
C GLN A 16 -4.04 3.40 16.24
N ASP A 17 -4.54 3.31 17.47
CA ASP A 17 -5.58 2.35 17.87
C ASP A 17 -6.88 2.46 17.05
N THR A 18 -7.13 3.63 16.42
CA THR A 18 -8.31 3.84 15.56
C THR A 18 -8.13 3.28 14.15
N ALA A 19 -6.92 2.95 13.73
CA ALA A 19 -6.64 2.41 12.41
C ALA A 19 -6.91 0.89 12.36
N ASP A 20 -8.19 0.51 12.51
CA ASP A 20 -8.64 -0.88 12.62
C ASP A 20 -9.06 -1.50 11.28
N ARG A 21 -8.91 -0.78 10.17
CA ARG A 21 -9.33 -1.23 8.83
C ARG A 21 -8.20 -1.30 7.83
N TRP A 22 -8.40 -2.13 6.83
CA TRP A 22 -7.43 -2.38 5.77
C TRP A 22 -7.96 -1.97 4.41
N PHE A 23 -7.21 -1.13 3.71
CA PHE A 23 -7.53 -0.61 2.40
C PHE A 23 -6.56 -1.12 1.34
N LYS A 24 -7.12 -1.62 0.25
CA LYS A 24 -6.37 -1.97 -0.96
C LYS A 24 -6.20 -0.72 -1.81
N CYS A 25 -4.97 -0.25 -1.88
CA CYS A 25 -4.58 0.88 -2.71
C CYS A 25 -3.95 0.36 -4.00
N ARG A 26 -4.46 0.80 -5.15
CA ARG A 26 -3.85 0.53 -6.46
C ARG A 26 -3.19 1.80 -6.96
N LEU A 27 -1.88 1.75 -7.14
CA LEU A 27 -1.08 2.82 -7.72
C LEU A 27 -0.71 2.49 -9.17
N LEU A 28 -0.58 3.53 -9.98
CA LEU A 28 -0.01 3.49 -11.32
C LEU A 28 1.28 4.29 -11.30
N PHE A 29 2.41 3.60 -11.25
CA PHE A 29 3.72 4.23 -11.40
C PHE A 29 3.91 4.64 -12.85
N ILE A 30 4.26 5.91 -13.06
CA ILE A 30 4.48 6.50 -14.38
C ILE A 30 5.98 6.60 -14.55
N THR A 31 6.52 5.93 -15.56
CA THR A 31 7.93 5.99 -15.92
C THR A 31 8.06 6.38 -17.39
N LEU A 32 8.96 7.29 -17.71
CA LEU A 32 9.27 7.64 -19.09
C LEU A 32 10.36 6.70 -19.63
N ASP A 33 10.12 6.08 -20.77
CA ASP A 33 11.16 5.33 -21.49
C ASP A 33 12.06 6.32 -22.25
N GLU A 34 13.30 6.48 -21.81
CA GLU A 34 14.24 7.47 -22.36
C GLU A 34 14.60 7.26 -23.84
N LYS A 35 14.34 6.07 -24.40
CA LYS A 35 14.65 5.76 -25.81
C LYS A 35 13.49 6.08 -26.74
N SER A 36 12.26 5.89 -26.29
CA SER A 36 11.06 6.03 -27.10
C SER A 36 10.20 7.25 -26.74
N GLY A 37 10.44 7.88 -25.59
CA GLY A 37 9.63 8.98 -25.07
C GLY A 37 8.21 8.55 -24.68
N VAL A 38 7.93 7.25 -24.63
CA VAL A 38 6.62 6.71 -24.28
C VAL A 38 6.51 6.56 -22.77
N GLU A 39 5.40 7.07 -22.21
CA GLU A 39 5.05 6.86 -20.81
C GLU A 39 4.58 5.42 -20.60
N LYS A 40 5.21 4.71 -19.66
CA LYS A 40 4.76 3.41 -19.21
C LYS A 40 4.10 3.53 -17.85
N LYS A 41 2.89 2.99 -17.74
CA LYS A 41 2.15 2.89 -16.48
C LYS A 41 2.25 1.47 -15.94
N THR A 42 2.84 1.31 -14.75
CA THR A 42 2.94 0.03 -14.06
C THR A 42 2.01 0.02 -12.86
N ALA A 43 1.09 -0.94 -12.81
CA ALA A 43 0.12 -1.02 -11.73
C ALA A 43 0.65 -1.85 -10.56
N THR A 44 0.65 -1.25 -9.38
CA THR A 44 1.07 -1.89 -8.12
C THR A 44 -0.08 -1.86 -7.12
N GLN A 45 -0.19 -2.92 -6.32
CA GLN A 45 -1.19 -3.03 -5.27
C GLN A 45 -0.50 -2.97 -3.92
N LEU A 46 -0.98 -2.10 -3.05
CA LEU A 46 -0.48 -1.88 -1.70
C LEU A 46 -1.62 -2.10 -0.72
N LEU A 47 -1.28 -2.49 0.50
CA LEU A 47 -2.21 -2.67 1.59
C LEU A 47 -1.92 -1.63 2.67
N VAL A 48 -2.93 -0.84 3.05
CA VAL A 48 -2.78 0.28 3.97
C VAL A 48 -3.75 0.13 5.14
N GLN A 49 -3.23 0.27 6.35
CA GLN A 49 -4.02 0.31 7.58
C GLN A 49 -4.46 1.75 7.86
N ALA A 50 -5.75 1.95 8.10
CA ALA A 50 -6.32 3.28 8.33
C ALA A 50 -7.68 3.21 9.03
N THR A 51 -8.16 4.35 9.53
CA THR A 51 -9.47 4.46 10.17
C THR A 51 -10.60 4.56 9.13
N ASP A 52 -10.37 5.30 8.05
CA ASP A 52 -11.32 5.54 6.96
C ASP A 52 -10.59 5.74 5.61
N LEU A 53 -11.35 5.99 4.54
CA LEU A 53 -10.79 6.16 3.20
C LEU A 53 -9.91 7.40 3.06
N HIS A 54 -10.23 8.50 3.75
CA HIS A 54 -9.42 9.72 3.71
C HIS A 54 -8.08 9.50 4.43
N ASP A 55 -8.14 8.88 5.60
CA ASP A 55 -6.96 8.47 6.37
C ASP A 55 -6.10 7.47 5.59
N ALA A 56 -6.71 6.54 4.85
CA ALA A 56 -6.00 5.60 3.98
C ALA A 56 -5.20 6.32 2.88
N VAL A 57 -5.76 7.35 2.25
CA VAL A 57 -5.04 8.16 1.25
C VAL A 57 -3.89 8.92 1.92
N LYS A 58 -4.13 9.51 3.09
CA LYS A 58 -3.07 10.23 3.83
C LYS A 58 -1.91 9.30 4.22
N ASN A 59 -2.21 8.13 4.78
CA ASN A 59 -1.20 7.15 5.20
C ASN A 59 -0.44 6.59 3.98
N LEU A 60 -1.14 6.41 2.85
CA LEU A 60 -0.52 6.06 1.58
C LEU A 60 0.46 7.15 1.12
N ASP A 61 0.04 8.41 1.10
CA ASP A 61 0.88 9.53 0.70
C ASP A 61 2.11 9.64 1.61
N GLU A 62 1.94 9.46 2.92
CA GLU A 62 3.04 9.43 3.89
C GLU A 62 4.02 8.28 3.65
N GLY A 63 3.53 7.06 3.40
CA GLY A 63 4.37 5.91 3.04
C GLY A 63 5.13 6.12 1.73
N MET A 64 4.54 6.89 0.79
CA MET A 64 5.12 7.17 -0.52
C MET A 64 6.07 8.38 -0.56
N LYS A 65 6.09 9.26 0.44
CA LYS A 65 6.93 10.49 0.47
C LYS A 65 8.42 10.24 0.25
N GLY A 66 8.93 9.04 0.56
CA GLY A 66 10.34 8.66 0.34
C GLY A 66 10.64 8.16 -1.09
N SER A 67 9.61 7.94 -1.90
CA SER A 67 9.75 7.45 -3.27
C SER A 67 9.90 8.62 -4.23
N MET A 68 10.94 8.58 -5.07
CA MET A 68 11.17 9.55 -6.15
C MET A 68 10.36 9.21 -7.42
N ALA A 69 9.50 8.20 -7.36
CA ALA A 69 8.72 7.74 -8.51
C ALA A 69 7.43 8.53 -8.65
N ASP A 70 7.13 9.01 -9.87
CA ASP A 70 5.82 9.54 -10.19
C ASP A 70 4.77 8.44 -10.12
N TYR A 71 3.67 8.70 -9.41
CA TYR A 71 2.56 7.76 -9.31
C TYR A 71 1.21 8.46 -9.36
N GLN A 72 0.21 7.71 -9.78
CA GLN A 72 -1.20 8.11 -9.73
C GLN A 72 -1.99 7.08 -8.94
N ILE A 73 -2.82 7.53 -8.00
CA ILE A 73 -3.76 6.64 -7.30
C ILE A 73 -4.87 6.25 -8.29
N ALA A 74 -4.96 4.96 -8.61
CA ALA A 74 -6.01 4.41 -9.46
C ALA A 74 -7.27 4.04 -8.68
N SER A 75 -7.12 3.50 -7.47
CA SER A 75 -8.26 3.15 -6.62
C SER A 75 -7.84 2.94 -5.17
N VAL A 76 -8.73 3.27 -4.24
CA VAL A 76 -8.64 2.92 -2.81
C VAL A 76 -9.94 2.24 -2.43
N ILE A 77 -9.85 1.00 -1.92
CA ILE A 77 -11.03 0.16 -1.64
C ILE A 77 -10.85 -0.50 -0.27
N GLU A 78 -11.83 -0.36 0.61
CA GLU A 78 -11.87 -1.08 1.89
C GLU A 78 -11.95 -2.59 1.64
N THR A 79 -11.17 -3.36 2.41
CA THR A 79 -11.11 -4.81 2.29
C THR A 79 -11.82 -5.47 3.46
N ALA A 80 -12.19 -6.74 3.29
CA ALA A 80 -12.71 -7.56 4.39
C ALA A 80 -11.59 -8.20 5.23
N ILE A 81 -10.36 -7.66 5.17
CA ILE A 81 -9.23 -8.13 5.97
C ILE A 81 -9.38 -7.56 7.37
N MET A 82 -9.36 -8.44 8.38
CA MET A 82 -9.44 -8.05 9.79
C MET A 82 -8.05 -7.83 10.39
N ASP A 83 -7.14 -8.77 10.12
CA ASP A 83 -5.78 -8.75 10.66
C ASP A 83 -4.76 -9.21 9.63
N VAL A 84 -3.55 -8.67 9.75
CA VAL A 84 -2.39 -9.04 8.95
C VAL A 84 -1.32 -9.59 9.87
N PHE A 85 -0.92 -10.85 9.67
CA PHE A 85 0.15 -11.50 10.40
C PHE A 85 1.39 -11.63 9.50
N PRO A 86 2.42 -10.80 9.67
CA PRO A 86 3.64 -10.89 8.87
C PRO A 86 4.36 -12.21 9.12
N TYR A 87 4.63 -12.96 8.05
CA TYR A 87 5.41 -14.19 8.17
C TYR A 87 6.91 -13.87 8.04
N GLY A 88 7.69 -14.10 9.10
CA GLY A 88 9.15 -14.05 9.05
C GLY A 88 9.84 -12.76 9.53
N LYS A 89 9.12 -11.80 10.11
CA LYS A 89 9.72 -10.78 10.99
C LYS A 89 9.66 -11.30 12.44
N LYS A 90 10.82 -11.49 13.08
CA LYS A 90 10.90 -11.68 14.54
C LYS A 90 10.34 -10.42 15.22
N GLU A 91 9.76 -10.58 16.40
CA GLU A 91 9.07 -9.58 17.24
C GLU A 91 9.86 -8.29 17.61
N ASP A 92 11.05 -8.04 17.03
CA ASP A 92 12.01 -7.03 17.52
C ASP A 92 12.13 -5.74 16.66
N GLU A 93 11.22 -5.49 15.70
CA GLU A 93 11.23 -4.24 14.90
C GLU A 93 10.00 -3.35 15.08
N ILE A 94 9.29 -3.48 16.19
CA ILE A 94 8.39 -2.42 16.66
C ILE A 94 9.24 -1.52 17.57
N LYS A 95 9.71 -0.40 17.03
CA LYS A 95 10.50 0.55 17.82
C LYS A 95 9.56 1.26 18.80
N VAL A 96 9.72 0.91 20.08
CA VAL A 96 9.27 1.67 21.26
C VAL A 96 9.80 3.11 21.23
#